data_AF-A0A2P2I9L1-F1
#
_entry.id   AF-A0A2P2I9L1-F1
#
_cell.length_a   1.000
_cell.length_b   1.000
_cell.length_c   1.000
_cell.angle_alpha   90.00
_cell.angle_beta   90.00
_cell.angle_gamma   90.00
#
_symmetry.space_group_name_H-M   'P 1'
#
loop_
_entity.id
_entity.type
_entity.pdbx_description
1 polymer ?
#
loop_
_entity_poly.entity_id
_entity_poly.type
_entity_poly.pdbx_seq_one_letter_code
_entity_poly.pdbx_strand_id
1 'polypeptide(L)'
;KTSKKSSSKKEKKSKSGSKDSSSKKKSKKKSGDLSLQLTVGTQGTVELHTPEGYNRKDYEDTNGHTTQDFAAQHYNPLANNNTLVMRWRGTPVANSVRQLSIKLMISRSECSSEQESAITLKHLHLPDTAQLALTRIHASSADIVLEDQLLTEPVCKELLVDVGDVTVPHKLRGVLHYTQEGSKKELSFKLEVPVSCFLLDSGGTRDSFTALLTSGRLTARSAFCSQPLVSSFEQVVRTLCSDRRFGVVERVDDTASLYASVLLGHHICLLVKLKSGGVVSVDGKSSDSTLLANCLDGLRAALQQLP
;
A
#
# COMPACT_ATOMS: atom_id res chain seq x y z
N LYS A 1 14.96 -4.81 -64.71
CA LYS A 1 16.36 -4.36 -64.93
C LYS A 1 17.25 -5.10 -63.93
N THR A 2 18.42 -5.56 -64.36
CA THR A 2 19.54 -6.01 -63.49
C THR A 2 20.21 -4.76 -62.84
N SER A 3 21.15 -4.85 -61.90
CA SER A 3 22.11 -5.93 -61.58
C SER A 3 22.53 -5.98 -60.11
N LYS A 4 23.19 -7.09 -59.71
CA LYS A 4 23.99 -7.22 -58.48
C LYS A 4 25.43 -7.61 -58.83
N LYS A 5 26.41 -7.06 -58.11
CA LYS A 5 27.84 -7.42 -58.03
C LYS A 5 28.35 -6.94 -56.66
N SER A 6 29.38 -7.51 -56.03
CA SER A 6 30.11 -8.77 -56.28
C SER A 6 31.06 -9.10 -55.13
N SER A 7 31.36 -10.40 -54.93
CA SER A 7 32.53 -10.95 -54.21
C SER A 7 32.64 -10.65 -52.69
N SER A 8 33.41 -11.39 -51.88
CA SER A 8 34.39 -12.46 -52.19
C SER A 8 34.22 -13.72 -51.32
N LYS A 9 35.15 -14.69 -51.42
CA LYS A 9 34.98 -16.10 -51.02
C LYS A 9 36.27 -16.67 -50.39
N LYS A 10 36.16 -17.46 -49.30
CA LYS A 10 37.11 -18.56 -49.02
C LYS A 10 36.54 -19.63 -48.06
N GLU A 11 37.01 -20.87 -48.25
CA GLU A 11 36.56 -22.09 -47.55
C GLU A 11 37.74 -22.77 -46.83
N LYS A 12 37.44 -23.54 -45.77
CA LYS A 12 38.00 -24.88 -45.40
C LYS A 12 37.32 -25.32 -44.10
N LYS A 13 36.46 -26.34 -44.04
CA LYS A 13 36.55 -27.77 -44.42
C LYS A 13 37.23 -28.62 -43.33
N SER A 14 36.46 -29.57 -42.79
CA SER A 14 36.77 -30.43 -41.65
C SER A 14 37.37 -31.80 -42.05
N LYS A 15 38.00 -32.48 -41.09
CA LYS A 15 38.05 -33.95 -41.01
C LYS A 15 38.34 -34.45 -39.59
N SER A 16 38.17 -35.76 -39.37
CA SER A 16 38.02 -36.43 -38.06
C SER A 16 39.15 -37.40 -37.72
N GLY A 17 39.34 -37.68 -36.42
CA GLY A 17 40.16 -38.77 -35.85
C GLY A 17 39.63 -39.14 -34.45
N SER A 18 39.85 -40.37 -33.97
CA SER A 18 39.09 -40.97 -32.84
C SER A 18 39.92 -41.87 -31.90
N LYS A 19 39.29 -42.27 -30.78
CA LYS A 19 39.72 -43.23 -29.72
C LYS A 19 40.80 -42.73 -28.72
N ASP A 20 40.83 -43.14 -27.45
CA ASP A 20 39.81 -43.80 -26.60
C ASP A 20 40.09 -43.67 -25.09
N SER A 21 39.03 -43.73 -24.25
CA SER A 21 39.04 -43.99 -22.78
C SER A 21 39.74 -42.93 -21.87
N SER A 22 39.36 -42.66 -20.61
CA SER A 22 38.13 -42.85 -19.78
C SER A 22 38.25 -41.93 -18.52
N SER A 23 37.40 -41.84 -17.47
CA SER A 23 36.17 -42.56 -17.07
C SER A 23 35.26 -41.70 -16.12
N LYS A 24 34.26 -42.34 -15.49
CA LYS A 24 33.53 -42.04 -14.23
C LYS A 24 34.03 -40.81 -13.41
N LYS A 25 33.19 -39.87 -12.94
CA LYS A 25 31.91 -40.02 -12.18
C LYS A 25 30.98 -38.81 -12.39
N LYS A 26 29.65 -38.99 -12.22
CA LYS A 26 28.64 -37.91 -12.24
C LYS A 26 27.50 -38.22 -11.26
N SER A 27 27.29 -37.42 -10.21
CA SER A 27 26.18 -37.61 -9.26
C SER A 27 25.77 -36.33 -8.51
N LYS A 28 24.55 -35.87 -8.81
CA LYS A 28 23.60 -35.05 -8.01
C LYS A 28 24.11 -34.40 -6.70
N LYS A 29 24.01 -33.06 -6.62
CA LYS A 29 23.76 -32.35 -5.35
C LYS A 29 22.24 -32.12 -5.25
N LYS A 30 21.63 -32.42 -4.10
CA LYS A 30 20.15 -32.39 -3.94
C LYS A 30 19.62 -30.94 -3.92
N SER A 31 18.49 -30.71 -4.60
CA SER A 31 17.52 -29.71 -4.16
C SER A 31 16.77 -30.25 -2.93
N GLY A 32 16.55 -29.41 -1.92
CA GLY A 32 15.74 -29.75 -0.76
C GLY A 32 14.26 -29.56 -1.08
N ASP A 33 13.63 -30.58 -1.65
CA ASP A 33 12.17 -30.65 -1.70
C ASP A 33 11.62 -31.02 -0.32
N LEU A 34 10.57 -30.33 0.12
CA LEU A 34 9.96 -30.48 1.44
C LEU A 34 8.57 -31.13 1.28
N SER A 35 8.58 -32.31 0.65
CA SER A 35 7.38 -33.10 0.36
C SER A 35 6.76 -33.66 1.65
N LEU A 36 5.67 -33.03 2.10
CA LEU A 36 4.79 -33.57 3.13
C LEU A 36 4.11 -34.84 2.61
N GLN A 37 4.57 -36.01 3.07
CA GLN A 37 3.94 -37.28 2.76
C GLN A 37 2.71 -37.49 3.67
N LEU A 38 1.52 -37.51 3.08
CA LEU A 38 0.32 -38.03 3.75
C LEU A 38 0.38 -39.56 3.75
N THR A 39 0.69 -40.15 4.88
CA THR A 39 0.46 -41.58 5.12
C THR A 39 -0.97 -41.77 5.61
N VAL A 40 -1.86 -42.33 4.79
CA VAL A 40 -3.23 -42.64 5.22
C VAL A 40 -3.20 -43.88 6.12
N GLY A 41 -3.44 -43.67 7.41
CA GLY A 41 -3.54 -44.71 8.44
C GLY A 41 -4.82 -44.56 9.26
N THR A 42 -5.38 -45.69 9.69
CA THR A 42 -6.73 -45.77 10.28
C THR A 42 -6.80 -45.23 11.71
N GLN A 43 -7.85 -44.43 11.99
CA GLN A 43 -8.41 -44.09 13.31
C GLN A 43 -7.43 -43.94 14.50
N GLY A 44 -7.07 -42.70 14.83
CA GLY A 44 -6.44 -42.35 16.11
C GLY A 44 -6.36 -40.84 16.31
N THR A 45 -6.62 -40.35 17.52
CA THR A 45 -6.41 -38.94 17.89
C THR A 45 -4.92 -38.64 17.98
N VAL A 46 -4.46 -37.64 17.23
CA VAL A 46 -3.06 -37.18 17.27
C VAL A 46 -2.96 -35.98 18.20
N GLU A 47 -2.44 -36.19 19.41
CA GLU A 47 -2.07 -35.11 20.32
C GLU A 47 -0.79 -34.42 19.83
N LEU A 48 -0.79 -33.08 19.79
CA LEU A 48 0.44 -32.32 19.57
C LEU A 48 1.17 -32.14 20.90
N HIS A 49 2.26 -32.89 21.09
CA HIS A 49 3.23 -32.58 22.13
C HIS A 49 3.99 -31.29 21.77
N THR A 50 3.54 -30.16 22.30
CA THR A 50 4.35 -28.95 22.45
C THR A 50 5.42 -29.17 23.53
N PRO A 51 6.64 -28.61 23.39
CA PRO A 51 7.62 -28.62 24.48
C PRO A 51 7.05 -28.03 25.77
N GLU A 52 7.32 -28.69 26.89
CA GLU A 52 6.78 -28.33 28.20
C GLU A 52 7.38 -27.01 28.71
N GLY A 53 6.57 -26.17 29.39
CA GLY A 53 7.10 -25.03 30.17
C GLY A 53 6.24 -23.77 30.22
N TYR A 54 5.36 -23.53 29.24
CA TYR A 54 4.56 -22.29 29.18
C TYR A 54 3.06 -22.53 29.36
N ASN A 55 2.46 -21.72 30.24
CA ASN A 55 1.06 -21.84 30.63
C ASN A 55 0.14 -21.22 29.57
N ARG A 56 -0.83 -22.00 29.07
CA ARG A 56 -1.68 -21.61 27.93
C ARG A 56 -2.54 -20.36 28.18
N LYS A 57 -2.81 -20.02 29.44
CA LYS A 57 -3.58 -18.82 29.81
C LYS A 57 -2.81 -17.51 29.61
N ASP A 58 -1.50 -17.53 29.84
CA ASP A 58 -0.62 -16.37 29.69
C ASP A 58 -0.54 -15.89 28.21
N TYR A 59 -0.93 -16.76 27.26
CA TYR A 59 -1.08 -16.50 25.83
C TYR A 59 -2.48 -15.96 25.43
N GLU A 60 -3.45 -15.98 26.36
CA GLU A 60 -4.81 -15.50 26.13
C GLU A 60 -5.05 -14.11 26.76
N ASP A 61 -4.38 -13.76 27.86
CA ASP A 61 -4.58 -12.49 28.58
C ASP A 61 -3.94 -11.24 27.92
N THR A 62 -3.22 -11.37 26.81
CA THR A 62 -2.77 -10.21 26.00
C THR A 62 -3.73 -9.85 24.87
N ASN A 63 -4.88 -10.53 24.73
CA ASN A 63 -5.91 -10.25 23.71
C ASN A 63 -6.78 -9.01 24.02
N GLY A 64 -6.14 -7.90 24.38
CA GLY A 64 -6.79 -6.60 24.28
C GLY A 64 -6.92 -6.19 22.82
N HIS A 65 -8.14 -5.84 22.37
CA HIS A 65 -8.32 -5.01 21.17
C HIS A 65 -7.61 -3.67 21.41
N THR A 66 -6.32 -3.62 21.07
CA THR A 66 -5.52 -2.40 21.13
C THR A 66 -5.86 -1.56 19.91
N THR A 67 -7.04 -0.93 19.96
CA THR A 67 -7.30 0.32 19.24
C THR A 67 -6.37 1.39 19.84
N GLN A 68 -5.09 1.30 19.50
CA GLN A 68 -4.13 2.38 19.71
C GLN A 68 -4.65 3.54 18.87
N ASP A 69 -5.23 4.54 19.53
CA ASP A 69 -5.93 5.61 18.83
C ASP A 69 -4.92 6.58 18.23
N PHE A 70 -4.44 6.23 17.04
CA PHE A 70 -3.52 7.01 16.22
C PHE A 70 -4.22 8.24 15.62
N ALA A 71 -4.91 9.02 16.45
CA ALA A 71 -5.73 10.18 16.11
C ALA A 71 -4.91 11.46 15.78
N ALA A 72 -3.69 11.29 15.29
CA ALA A 72 -2.95 12.38 14.65
C ALA A 72 -3.48 12.56 13.23
N GLN A 73 -4.20 13.65 12.97
CA GLN A 73 -4.80 13.95 11.65
C GLN A 73 -3.74 14.38 10.63
N HIS A 74 -2.88 13.46 10.19
CA HIS A 74 -1.89 13.74 9.17
C HIS A 74 -2.57 14.06 7.82
N TYR A 75 -2.28 15.24 7.28
CA TYR A 75 -2.60 15.60 5.90
C TYR A 75 -1.30 15.55 5.08
N ASN A 76 -1.30 14.75 4.02
CA ASN A 76 -0.21 14.66 3.05
C ASN A 76 -0.06 16.00 2.30
N PRO A 77 1.16 16.43 1.93
CA PRO A 77 1.32 17.58 1.03
C PRO A 77 0.66 17.31 -0.33
N LEU A 78 0.04 18.34 -0.93
CA LEU A 78 -0.59 18.26 -2.24
C LEU A 78 0.05 19.22 -3.26
N ALA A 79 0.18 20.48 -2.88
CA ALA A 79 0.84 21.54 -3.66
C ALA A 79 1.14 22.74 -2.75
N ASN A 80 2.07 23.60 -3.15
CA ASN A 80 2.33 24.87 -2.49
C ASN A 80 2.86 25.91 -3.49
N ASN A 81 2.79 27.18 -3.08
CA ASN A 81 3.51 28.30 -3.69
C ASN A 81 3.80 29.35 -2.58
N ASN A 82 4.26 30.54 -2.98
CA ASN A 82 4.62 31.62 -2.04
C ASN A 82 3.39 32.17 -1.28
N THR A 83 2.16 31.90 -1.73
CA THR A 83 0.91 32.42 -1.17
C THR A 83 0.12 31.35 -0.39
N LEU A 84 0.08 30.12 -0.90
CA LEU A 84 -0.81 29.04 -0.45
C LEU A 84 -0.05 27.73 -0.19
N VAL A 85 -0.57 26.94 0.75
CA VAL A 85 -0.22 25.53 0.93
C VAL A 85 -1.51 24.70 0.90
N MET A 86 -1.53 23.67 0.05
CA MET A 86 -2.57 22.66 -0.01
C MET A 86 -2.05 21.35 0.57
N ARG A 87 -2.81 20.76 1.49
CA ARG A 87 -2.60 19.41 2.04
C ARG A 87 -3.88 18.58 1.89
N TRP A 88 -3.79 17.26 1.93
CA TRP A 88 -4.92 16.36 1.69
C TRP A 88 -4.89 15.08 2.52
N ARG A 89 -6.07 14.52 2.82
CA ARG A 89 -6.22 13.21 3.46
C ARG A 89 -7.32 12.40 2.76
N GLY A 90 -7.01 11.16 2.38
CA GLY A 90 -7.99 10.19 1.88
C GLY A 90 -8.36 9.18 2.97
N THR A 91 -9.65 8.98 3.22
CA THR A 91 -10.18 7.99 4.17
C THR A 91 -11.43 7.34 3.58
N PRO A 92 -11.61 6.00 3.62
CA PRO A 92 -12.85 5.37 3.19
C PRO A 92 -14.06 5.91 3.95
N VAL A 93 -15.21 5.99 3.28
CA VAL A 93 -16.47 6.42 3.91
C VAL A 93 -17.05 5.27 4.71
N ALA A 94 -17.32 5.49 6.00
CA ALA A 94 -17.95 4.48 6.86
C ALA A 94 -19.28 3.99 6.26
N ASN A 95 -19.51 2.68 6.33
CA ASN A 95 -20.66 1.97 5.74
C ASN A 95 -20.76 2.00 4.20
N SER A 96 -19.79 2.59 3.48
CA SER A 96 -19.72 2.52 2.02
C SER A 96 -18.69 1.47 1.58
N VAL A 97 -19.06 0.66 0.58
CA VAL A 97 -18.13 -0.32 -0.03
C VAL A 97 -17.39 0.24 -1.26
N ARG A 98 -17.70 1.47 -1.69
CA ARG A 98 -17.12 2.10 -2.88
C ARG A 98 -16.55 3.51 -2.68
N GLN A 99 -16.86 4.21 -1.59
CA GLN A 99 -16.57 5.64 -1.51
C GLN A 99 -15.35 5.98 -0.66
N LEU A 100 -14.59 6.96 -1.15
CA LEU A 100 -13.48 7.62 -0.48
C LEU A 100 -13.89 9.06 -0.15
N SER A 101 -13.72 9.48 1.10
CA SER A 101 -13.69 10.90 1.48
C SER A 101 -12.28 11.42 1.23
N ILE A 102 -12.17 12.46 0.39
CA ILE A 102 -10.94 13.23 0.19
C ILE A 102 -11.13 14.59 0.86
N LYS A 103 -10.47 14.80 1.99
CA LYS A 103 -10.46 16.09 2.71
C LYS A 103 -9.27 16.90 2.24
N LEU A 104 -9.53 18.05 1.65
CA LEU A 104 -8.54 19.04 1.25
C LEU A 104 -8.45 20.14 2.30
N MET A 105 -7.24 20.51 2.70
CA MET A 105 -6.95 21.63 3.59
C MET A 105 -6.13 22.67 2.81
N ILE A 106 -6.62 23.91 2.78
CA ILE A 106 -6.00 25.05 2.09
C ILE A 106 -5.65 26.08 3.16
N SER A 107 -4.36 26.38 3.33
CA SER A 107 -3.87 27.43 4.23
C SER A 107 -3.06 28.47 3.48
N ARG A 108 -2.80 29.61 4.12
CA ARG A 108 -1.72 30.52 3.69
C ARG A 108 -0.36 29.80 3.78
N SER A 109 0.62 30.31 3.04
CA SER A 109 2.01 29.85 3.11
C SER A 109 2.77 30.64 4.17
N GLU A 110 3.51 29.96 5.05
CA GLU A 110 4.34 30.59 6.09
C GLU A 110 5.43 31.51 5.50
N CYS A 111 5.81 31.28 4.24
CA CYS A 111 6.78 32.07 3.48
C CYS A 111 6.15 33.25 2.72
N SER A 112 4.86 33.58 2.95
CA SER A 112 4.23 34.74 2.32
C SER A 112 4.73 36.04 2.96
N SER A 113 5.54 36.81 2.23
CA SER A 113 5.94 38.18 2.63
C SER A 113 4.77 39.17 2.65
N GLU A 114 3.68 38.83 1.96
CA GLU A 114 2.49 39.65 1.73
C GLU A 114 1.38 39.28 2.74
N GLN A 115 1.70 39.26 4.05
CA GLN A 115 0.81 38.71 5.09
C GLN A 115 -0.55 39.42 5.19
N GLU A 116 -0.67 40.66 4.72
CA GLU A 116 -1.92 41.44 4.71
C GLU A 116 -2.77 41.24 3.44
N SER A 117 -2.26 40.60 2.38
CA SER A 117 -3.01 40.43 1.13
C SER A 117 -4.35 39.72 1.34
N ALA A 118 -5.42 40.33 0.82
CA ALA A 118 -6.73 39.70 0.77
C ALA A 118 -6.73 38.56 -0.28
N ILE A 119 -6.75 37.31 0.21
CA ILE A 119 -6.81 36.09 -0.59
C ILE A 119 -8.23 35.53 -0.53
N THR A 120 -8.86 35.29 -1.68
CA THR A 120 -10.21 34.74 -1.79
C THR A 120 -10.21 33.49 -2.66
N LEU A 121 -10.68 32.37 -2.13
CA LEU A 121 -10.83 31.12 -2.87
C LEU A 121 -12.07 31.20 -3.77
N LYS A 122 -11.98 30.77 -5.04
CA LYS A 122 -13.08 30.89 -6.01
C LYS A 122 -13.73 29.54 -6.29
N HIS A 123 -13.00 28.67 -6.96
CA HIS A 123 -13.43 27.32 -7.28
C HIS A 123 -12.22 26.40 -7.43
N LEU A 124 -12.48 25.11 -7.28
CA LEU A 124 -11.53 24.03 -7.43
C LEU A 124 -11.95 23.20 -8.64
N HIS A 125 -11.21 23.32 -9.74
CA HIS A 125 -11.43 22.48 -10.91
C HIS A 125 -10.83 21.10 -10.67
N LEU A 126 -11.66 20.05 -10.60
CA LEU A 126 -11.23 18.67 -10.40
C LEU A 126 -12.07 17.71 -11.27
N PRO A 127 -11.59 17.37 -12.49
CA PRO A 127 -12.26 16.43 -13.38
C PRO A 127 -12.16 14.99 -12.89
N ASP A 128 -13.15 14.20 -13.28
CA ASP A 128 -13.21 12.76 -12.97
C ASP A 128 -12.25 11.93 -13.82
N THR A 129 -12.07 10.69 -13.39
CA THR A 129 -11.46 9.61 -14.18
C THR A 129 -12.38 8.39 -14.16
N ALA A 130 -12.16 7.43 -15.05
CA ALA A 130 -12.95 6.19 -15.11
C ALA A 130 -12.90 5.33 -13.83
N GLN A 131 -11.98 5.61 -12.89
CA GLN A 131 -11.82 4.83 -11.65
C GLN A 131 -11.94 5.67 -10.36
N LEU A 132 -11.98 7.00 -10.46
CA LEU A 132 -12.29 7.94 -9.38
C LEU A 132 -13.20 9.03 -9.96
N ALA A 133 -14.48 9.02 -9.58
CA ALA A 133 -15.46 10.02 -9.99
C ALA A 133 -16.05 10.73 -8.75
N LEU A 134 -16.13 12.05 -8.77
CA LEU A 134 -16.67 12.83 -7.66
C LEU A 134 -18.20 12.71 -7.59
N THR A 135 -18.71 12.38 -6.40
CA THR A 135 -20.14 12.24 -6.12
C THR A 135 -20.81 13.63 -6.06
N ARG A 136 -20.98 14.28 -7.21
CA ARG A 136 -21.55 15.64 -7.32
C ARG A 136 -23.07 15.62 -7.32
N ILE A 137 -23.69 16.49 -6.50
CA ILE A 137 -25.15 16.72 -6.48
C ILE A 137 -25.65 17.31 -7.81
N HIS A 138 -24.78 18.05 -8.52
CA HIS A 138 -25.04 18.57 -9.86
C HIS A 138 -23.90 18.12 -10.80
N ALA A 139 -24.20 17.12 -11.64
CA ALA A 139 -23.20 16.34 -12.36
C ALA A 139 -22.66 16.99 -13.67
N SER A 140 -22.89 18.29 -13.89
CA SER A 140 -22.62 18.96 -15.16
C SER A 140 -21.32 19.77 -15.25
N SER A 141 -20.58 19.94 -14.15
CA SER A 141 -19.22 20.54 -14.17
C SER A 141 -18.24 19.77 -13.30
N ALA A 142 -16.96 19.83 -13.68
CA ALA A 142 -15.82 19.44 -12.88
C ALA A 142 -15.47 20.45 -11.77
N ASP A 143 -16.08 21.64 -11.78
CA ASP A 143 -15.80 22.72 -10.82
C ASP A 143 -16.52 22.51 -9.49
N ILE A 144 -15.76 22.59 -8.40
CA ILE A 144 -16.26 22.58 -7.03
C ILE A 144 -16.20 24.01 -6.50
N VAL A 145 -17.36 24.61 -6.24
CA VAL A 145 -17.47 26.00 -5.76
C VAL A 145 -16.96 26.12 -4.31
N LEU A 146 -16.19 27.19 -4.06
CA LEU A 146 -15.62 27.54 -2.75
C LEU A 146 -16.19 28.85 -2.19
N GLU A 147 -17.39 29.22 -2.65
CA GLU A 147 -18.29 30.23 -2.05
C GLU A 147 -17.67 31.62 -1.85
N ASP A 148 -16.70 31.99 -2.69
CA ASP A 148 -15.94 33.24 -2.58
C ASP A 148 -15.31 33.46 -1.19
N GLN A 149 -14.90 32.36 -0.52
CA GLN A 149 -14.43 32.40 0.86
C GLN A 149 -13.09 33.15 0.98
N LEU A 150 -13.06 34.16 1.86
CA LEU A 150 -11.84 34.87 2.26
C LEU A 150 -10.97 33.94 3.13
N LEU A 151 -9.71 33.74 2.74
CA LEU A 151 -8.75 32.89 3.43
C LEU A 151 -8.11 33.66 4.59
N THR A 152 -8.84 33.78 5.70
CA THR A 152 -8.29 34.19 7.00
C THR A 152 -7.73 32.99 7.76
N GLU A 153 -8.52 31.92 7.86
CA GLU A 153 -8.22 30.65 8.53
C GLU A 153 -8.06 29.49 7.53
N PRO A 154 -7.45 28.35 7.91
CA PRO A 154 -7.35 27.18 7.03
C PRO A 154 -8.71 26.62 6.60
N VAL A 155 -9.00 26.68 5.29
CA VAL A 155 -10.25 26.18 4.70
C VAL A 155 -10.16 24.67 4.47
N CYS A 156 -11.12 23.93 5.02
CA CYS A 156 -11.26 22.50 4.79
C CYS A 156 -12.46 22.22 3.86
N LYS A 157 -12.24 21.52 2.74
CA LYS A 157 -13.31 21.05 1.83
C LYS A 157 -13.25 19.52 1.75
N GLU A 158 -14.37 18.88 2.09
CA GLU A 158 -14.53 17.43 1.98
C GLU A 158 -15.21 17.07 0.66
N LEU A 159 -14.65 16.10 -0.05
CA LEU A 159 -15.09 15.64 -1.35
C LEU A 159 -15.38 14.14 -1.28
N LEU A 160 -16.57 13.71 -1.67
CA LEU A 160 -16.89 12.29 -1.81
C LEU A 160 -16.54 11.83 -3.24
N VAL A 161 -15.87 10.68 -3.33
CA VAL A 161 -15.41 10.09 -4.59
C VAL A 161 -15.79 8.62 -4.63
N ASP A 162 -16.52 8.23 -5.66
CA ASP A 162 -16.82 6.83 -5.96
C ASP A 162 -15.63 6.17 -6.65
N VAL A 163 -15.20 5.03 -6.10
CA VAL A 163 -14.01 4.27 -6.53
C VAL A 163 -14.42 3.07 -7.39
N GLY A 164 -13.92 3.01 -8.62
CA GLY A 164 -14.16 1.92 -9.57
C GLY A 164 -13.22 0.72 -9.40
N ASP A 165 -11.97 0.99 -9.03
CA ASP A 165 -10.87 0.04 -8.86
C ASP A 165 -10.02 0.44 -7.64
N VAL A 166 -9.65 -0.53 -6.80
CA VAL A 166 -8.83 -0.31 -5.59
C VAL A 166 -7.42 -0.93 -5.70
N THR A 167 -7.14 -1.64 -6.79
CA THR A 167 -5.94 -2.48 -6.95
C THR A 167 -4.70 -1.68 -7.34
N VAL A 168 -4.87 -0.47 -7.89
CA VAL A 168 -3.79 0.42 -8.36
C VAL A 168 -3.89 1.84 -7.74
N PRO A 169 -2.77 2.57 -7.63
CA PRO A 169 -2.77 3.99 -7.25
C PRO A 169 -3.37 4.88 -8.35
N HIS A 170 -4.35 5.71 -7.99
CA HIS A 170 -5.03 6.62 -8.92
C HIS A 170 -4.46 8.03 -8.90
N LYS A 171 -4.67 8.77 -9.99
CA LYS A 171 -4.07 10.10 -10.21
C LYS A 171 -5.10 11.07 -10.77
N LEU A 172 -5.50 12.05 -9.94
CA LEU A 172 -6.29 13.20 -10.36
C LEU A 172 -5.38 14.42 -10.54
N ARG A 173 -5.73 15.28 -11.48
CA ARG A 173 -5.08 16.59 -11.68
C ARG A 173 -6.16 17.65 -11.51
N GLY A 174 -5.85 18.74 -10.82
CA GLY A 174 -6.80 19.82 -10.64
C GLY A 174 -6.10 21.16 -10.50
N VAL A 175 -6.92 22.21 -10.45
CA VAL A 175 -6.46 23.60 -10.32
C VAL A 175 -7.32 24.29 -9.28
N LEU A 176 -6.69 24.88 -8.26
CA LEU A 176 -7.35 25.79 -7.34
C LEU A 176 -7.27 27.20 -7.92
N HIS A 177 -8.42 27.78 -8.27
CA HIS A 177 -8.52 29.16 -8.74
C HIS A 177 -8.83 30.07 -7.53
N TYR A 178 -8.04 31.13 -7.37
CA TYR A 178 -8.17 32.09 -6.29
C TYR A 178 -7.93 33.52 -6.80
N THR A 179 -8.25 34.52 -5.99
CA THR A 179 -7.81 35.90 -6.21
C THR A 179 -6.95 36.36 -5.05
N GLN A 180 -5.87 37.08 -5.35
CA GLN A 180 -5.11 37.85 -4.37
C GLN A 180 -5.15 39.30 -4.82
N GLU A 181 -5.66 40.20 -3.97
CA GLU A 181 -5.76 41.66 -4.28
C GLU A 181 -6.47 41.92 -5.63
N GLY A 182 -7.58 41.21 -5.87
CA GLY A 182 -8.36 41.26 -7.11
C GLY A 182 -7.72 40.53 -8.31
N SER A 183 -6.40 40.30 -8.30
CA SER A 183 -5.70 39.56 -9.35
C SER A 183 -6.02 38.07 -9.28
N LYS A 184 -6.51 37.49 -10.39
CA LYS A 184 -6.75 36.04 -10.51
C LYS A 184 -5.41 35.29 -10.52
N LYS A 185 -5.31 34.23 -9.71
CA LYS A 185 -4.15 33.35 -9.59
C LYS A 185 -4.64 31.89 -9.53
N GLU A 186 -3.74 30.97 -9.86
CA GLU A 186 -4.04 29.54 -9.99
C GLU A 186 -2.96 28.70 -9.30
N LEU A 187 -3.36 27.59 -8.69
CA LEU A 187 -2.47 26.60 -8.10
C LEU A 187 -2.83 25.21 -8.63
N SER A 188 -2.10 24.77 -9.66
CA SER A 188 -2.23 23.44 -10.26
C SER A 188 -1.60 22.37 -9.37
N PHE A 189 -2.28 21.25 -9.21
CA PHE A 189 -1.82 20.13 -8.37
C PHE A 189 -2.04 18.76 -9.02
N LYS A 190 -1.34 17.75 -8.50
CA LYS A 190 -1.50 16.34 -8.86
C LYS A 190 -1.76 15.54 -7.59
N LEU A 191 -3.02 15.17 -7.39
CA LEU A 191 -3.47 14.30 -6.31
C LEU A 191 -3.18 12.85 -6.70
N GLU A 192 -2.32 12.17 -5.93
CA GLU A 192 -2.01 10.75 -6.11
C GLU A 192 -2.56 9.96 -4.93
N VAL A 193 -3.56 9.12 -5.18
CA VAL A 193 -4.28 8.33 -4.19
C VAL A 193 -3.67 6.92 -4.17
N PRO A 194 -2.83 6.57 -3.19
CA PRO A 194 -2.25 5.23 -3.09
C PRO A 194 -3.30 4.20 -2.66
N VAL A 195 -3.06 2.92 -2.95
CA VAL A 195 -3.97 1.82 -2.54
C VAL A 195 -4.18 1.75 -1.03
N SER A 196 -3.25 2.29 -0.24
CA SER A 196 -3.37 2.42 1.22
C SER A 196 -4.52 3.31 1.68
N CYS A 197 -5.03 4.22 0.84
CA CYS A 197 -6.22 5.02 1.13
C CYS A 197 -7.54 4.25 0.96
N PHE A 198 -7.52 3.05 0.37
CA PHE A 198 -8.71 2.19 0.23
C PHE A 198 -8.81 1.13 1.33
N LEU A 199 -7.81 1.07 2.23
CA LEU A 199 -7.77 0.14 3.35
C LEU A 199 -8.72 0.63 4.45
N LEU A 200 -9.54 -0.31 4.94
CA LEU A 200 -10.50 -0.11 6.02
C LEU A 200 -9.90 -0.62 7.33
N ASP A 201 -10.12 0.13 8.40
CA ASP A 201 -9.83 -0.34 9.75
C ASP A 201 -10.67 -1.59 10.04
N SER A 202 -10.02 -2.71 10.32
CA SER A 202 -10.65 -4.02 10.37
C SER A 202 -10.22 -4.78 11.62
N GLY A 203 -10.93 -4.52 12.72
CA GLY A 203 -10.83 -5.25 14.00
C GLY A 203 -11.35 -6.69 13.91
N GLY A 204 -10.84 -7.48 12.96
CA GLY A 204 -11.15 -8.90 12.83
C GLY A 204 -10.53 -9.70 13.98
N THR A 205 -11.31 -10.61 14.57
CA THR A 205 -10.81 -11.54 15.59
C THR A 205 -9.80 -12.52 14.98
N ARG A 206 -8.90 -13.07 15.82
CA ARG A 206 -7.94 -14.12 15.42
C ARG A 206 -8.62 -15.29 14.70
N ASP A 207 -9.83 -15.65 15.11
CA ASP A 207 -10.61 -16.74 14.51
C ASP A 207 -11.11 -16.36 13.11
N SER A 208 -11.60 -15.13 12.93
CA SER A 208 -12.01 -14.64 11.60
C SER A 208 -10.83 -14.53 10.62
N PHE A 209 -9.66 -14.14 11.12
CA PHE A 209 -8.40 -14.11 10.36
C PHE A 209 -7.92 -15.52 10.00
N THR A 210 -7.98 -16.47 10.93
CA THR A 210 -7.63 -17.88 10.71
C THR A 210 -8.57 -18.54 9.69
N ALA A 211 -9.87 -18.27 9.79
CA ALA A 211 -10.86 -18.70 8.81
C ALA A 211 -10.59 -18.10 7.43
N LEU A 212 -10.27 -16.80 7.34
CA LEU A 212 -9.91 -16.14 6.07
C LEU A 212 -8.64 -16.75 5.46
N LEU A 213 -7.59 -16.99 6.26
CA LEU A 213 -6.32 -17.61 5.82
C LEU A 213 -6.49 -19.05 5.30
N THR A 214 -7.49 -19.79 5.80
CA THR A 214 -7.79 -21.18 5.41
C THR A 214 -8.88 -21.29 4.33
N SER A 215 -9.71 -20.27 4.14
CA SER A 215 -10.84 -20.24 3.19
C SER A 215 -10.50 -20.36 1.70
N GLY A 216 -9.22 -20.36 1.32
CA GLY A 216 -8.78 -20.35 -0.08
C GLY A 216 -9.00 -19.03 -0.83
N ARG A 217 -9.70 -18.04 -0.24
CA ARG A 217 -10.00 -16.73 -0.87
C ARG A 217 -8.77 -15.84 -1.12
N LEU A 218 -7.65 -16.13 -0.45
CA LEU A 218 -6.40 -15.38 -0.58
C LEU A 218 -5.44 -16.09 -1.56
N THR A 219 -5.68 -15.90 -2.85
CA THR A 219 -4.96 -16.58 -3.95
C THR A 219 -3.59 -15.97 -4.24
N ALA A 220 -3.40 -14.67 -3.97
CA ALA A 220 -2.15 -13.97 -4.21
C ALA A 220 -1.22 -14.03 -3.00
N ARG A 221 0.08 -14.24 -3.24
CA ARG A 221 1.15 -14.10 -2.25
C ARG A 221 2.31 -13.30 -2.84
N SER A 222 2.90 -12.43 -2.03
CA SER A 222 4.14 -11.68 -2.33
C SER A 222 4.83 -11.34 -1.01
N ALA A 223 6.12 -11.02 -1.03
CA ALA A 223 6.88 -10.70 0.17
C ALA A 223 8.05 -9.75 -0.13
N PHE A 224 8.54 -9.04 0.88
CA PHE A 224 9.80 -8.30 0.80
C PHE A 224 10.59 -8.36 2.12
N CYS A 225 11.87 -8.00 2.06
CA CYS A 225 12.67 -7.65 3.23
C CYS A 225 13.12 -6.18 3.11
N SER A 226 13.16 -5.46 4.22
CA SER A 226 13.72 -4.10 4.29
C SER A 226 15.25 -4.13 4.24
N GLN A 227 15.86 -2.95 4.16
CA GLN A 227 17.22 -2.77 4.67
C GLN A 227 17.22 -2.91 6.21
N PRO A 228 18.37 -3.13 6.86
CA PRO A 228 18.49 -2.98 8.31
C PRO A 228 17.95 -1.62 8.79
N LEU A 229 17.07 -1.64 9.80
CA LEU A 229 16.57 -0.46 10.50
C LEU A 229 17.17 -0.39 11.91
N VAL A 230 17.31 0.81 12.47
CA VAL A 230 17.69 1.02 13.89
C VAL A 230 16.44 1.12 14.78
N SER A 231 15.26 1.28 14.17
CA SER A 231 13.94 1.27 14.82
C SER A 231 13.57 -0.07 15.49
N SER A 232 12.87 0.01 16.61
CA SER A 232 12.31 -1.16 17.32
C SER A 232 11.15 -1.81 16.55
N PHE A 233 10.86 -3.09 16.84
CA PHE A 233 9.70 -3.75 16.23
C PHE A 233 8.37 -3.06 16.54
N GLU A 234 8.26 -2.41 17.70
CA GLU A 234 7.07 -1.62 18.03
C GLU A 234 6.92 -0.38 17.12
N GLN A 235 8.02 0.30 16.78
CA GLN A 235 8.01 1.40 15.80
C GLN A 235 7.68 0.91 14.39
N VAL A 236 8.18 -0.28 14.00
CA VAL A 236 7.83 -0.95 12.74
C VAL A 236 6.32 -1.24 12.67
N VAL A 237 5.73 -1.86 13.71
CA VAL A 237 4.28 -2.14 13.75
C VAL A 237 3.47 -0.84 13.74
N ARG A 238 3.82 0.17 14.55
CA ARG A 238 3.18 1.51 14.50
C ARG A 238 3.19 2.12 13.09
N THR A 239 4.31 2.00 12.37
CA THR A 239 4.48 2.55 11.02
C THR A 239 3.68 1.79 9.96
N LEU A 240 3.45 0.48 10.14
CA LEU A 240 2.61 -0.31 9.23
C LEU A 240 1.11 -0.10 9.51
N CYS A 241 0.74 0.10 10.78
CA CYS A 241 -0.64 0.37 11.21
C CYS A 241 -1.06 1.85 11.12
N SER A 242 -0.13 2.79 10.88
CA SER A 242 -0.43 4.23 10.87
C SER A 242 -1.55 4.59 9.90
N ASP A 243 -2.32 5.62 10.26
CA ASP A 243 -3.45 6.11 9.46
C ASP A 243 -4.54 5.06 9.21
N ARG A 244 -4.64 4.07 10.13
CA ARG A 244 -5.62 2.97 10.12
C ARG A 244 -5.51 2.06 8.90
N ARG A 245 -4.29 1.91 8.36
CA ARG A 245 -4.00 1.04 7.21
C ARG A 245 -4.10 -0.45 7.51
N PHE A 246 -3.78 -0.86 8.74
CA PHE A 246 -3.80 -2.26 9.17
C PHE A 246 -4.12 -2.36 10.66
N GLY A 247 -5.00 -3.29 11.03
CA GLY A 247 -5.19 -3.72 12.41
C GLY A 247 -4.19 -4.82 12.80
N VAL A 248 -3.75 -4.81 14.07
CA VAL A 248 -2.97 -5.92 14.65
C VAL A 248 -3.95 -7.01 15.09
N VAL A 249 -3.77 -8.24 14.58
CA VAL A 249 -4.58 -9.41 14.94
C VAL A 249 -3.91 -10.22 16.05
N GLU A 250 -2.59 -10.35 15.98
CA GLU A 250 -1.77 -11.09 16.94
C GLU A 250 -0.36 -10.52 16.94
N ARG A 251 0.31 -10.51 18.10
CA ARG A 251 1.74 -10.21 18.22
C ARG A 251 2.38 -11.16 19.22
N VAL A 252 3.51 -11.76 18.83
CA VAL A 252 4.37 -12.57 19.69
C VAL A 252 5.80 -12.11 19.43
N ASP A 253 6.47 -11.59 20.46
CA ASP A 253 7.82 -11.03 20.40
C ASP A 253 8.00 -10.00 19.25
N ASP A 254 8.93 -10.32 18.34
CA ASP A 254 9.31 -9.61 17.11
C ASP A 254 8.52 -10.09 15.87
N THR A 255 7.39 -10.78 16.06
CA THR A 255 6.45 -11.21 15.00
C THR A 255 5.05 -10.64 15.23
N ALA A 256 4.39 -10.18 14.16
CA ALA A 256 3.00 -9.72 14.20
C ALA A 256 2.21 -10.17 12.96
N SER A 257 0.96 -10.57 13.19
CA SER A 257 -0.05 -10.81 12.16
C SER A 257 -0.92 -9.57 12.02
N LEU A 258 -0.94 -8.96 10.83
CA LEU A 258 -1.73 -7.76 10.53
C LEU A 258 -2.81 -8.05 9.50
N TYR A 259 -3.93 -7.33 9.57
CA TYR A 259 -5.07 -7.49 8.68
C TYR A 259 -5.66 -6.15 8.26
N ALA A 260 -6.08 -6.07 6.99
CA ALA A 260 -6.91 -5.01 6.44
C ALA A 260 -7.99 -5.61 5.55
N SER A 261 -9.25 -5.19 5.73
CA SER A 261 -10.21 -5.20 4.64
C SER A 261 -9.98 -3.99 3.73
N VAL A 262 -10.49 -4.05 2.52
CA VAL A 262 -10.35 -3.00 1.50
C VAL A 262 -11.73 -2.70 0.93
N LEU A 263 -11.94 -1.47 0.44
CA LEU A 263 -13.07 -1.15 -0.43
C LEU A 263 -13.20 -2.19 -1.56
N LEU A 264 -14.41 -2.35 -2.10
CA LEU A 264 -14.81 -3.43 -3.02
C LEU A 264 -14.72 -4.87 -2.46
N GLY A 265 -14.40 -5.05 -1.18
CA GLY A 265 -14.47 -6.36 -0.50
C GLY A 265 -13.22 -7.24 -0.68
N HIS A 266 -12.10 -6.65 -1.11
CA HIS A 266 -10.80 -7.30 -1.07
C HIS A 266 -10.25 -7.38 0.36
N HIS A 267 -9.28 -8.27 0.57
CA HIS A 267 -8.64 -8.48 1.87
C HIS A 267 -7.12 -8.58 1.71
N ILE A 268 -6.37 -8.02 2.67
CA ILE A 268 -4.91 -8.17 2.76
C ILE A 268 -4.55 -8.67 4.16
N CYS A 269 -3.76 -9.75 4.22
CA CYS A 269 -3.20 -10.31 5.45
C CYS A 269 -1.67 -10.24 5.37
N LEU A 270 -1.01 -9.72 6.40
CA LEU A 270 0.44 -9.63 6.48
C LEU A 270 0.98 -10.42 7.68
N LEU A 271 2.15 -11.00 7.50
CA LEU A 271 3.00 -11.55 8.57
C LEU A 271 4.30 -10.74 8.57
N VAL A 272 4.47 -9.91 9.59
CA VAL A 272 5.64 -9.05 9.78
C VAL A 272 6.57 -9.70 10.79
N LYS A 273 7.87 -9.76 10.50
CA LYS A 273 8.89 -10.23 11.43
C LYS A 273 10.12 -9.32 11.41
N LEU A 274 10.56 -8.83 12.56
CA LEU A 274 11.92 -8.31 12.72
C LEU A 274 12.90 -9.49 12.87
N LYS A 275 14.05 -9.40 12.21
CA LYS A 275 15.12 -10.40 12.26
C LYS A 275 16.35 -9.84 12.94
N SER A 276 17.22 -10.73 13.41
CA SER A 276 18.57 -10.38 13.84
C SER A 276 19.29 -9.55 12.77
N GLY A 277 19.89 -8.44 13.18
CA GLY A 277 20.47 -7.45 12.27
C GLY A 277 19.48 -6.41 11.71
N GLY A 278 18.32 -6.20 12.35
CA GLY A 278 17.42 -5.06 12.06
C GLY A 278 16.58 -5.20 10.79
N VAL A 279 16.61 -6.36 10.12
CA VAL A 279 15.89 -6.59 8.85
C VAL A 279 14.44 -6.98 9.13
N VAL A 280 13.49 -6.17 8.68
CA VAL A 280 12.06 -6.51 8.70
C VAL A 280 11.73 -7.33 7.45
N SER A 281 11.11 -8.51 7.60
CA SER A 281 10.43 -9.19 6.50
C SER A 281 8.92 -9.05 6.62
N VAL A 282 8.27 -8.73 5.50
CA VAL A 282 6.82 -8.68 5.37
C VAL A 282 6.39 -9.73 4.34
N ASP A 283 5.73 -10.78 4.81
CA ASP A 283 5.05 -11.79 3.99
C ASP A 283 3.58 -11.40 3.84
N GLY A 284 3.09 -11.23 2.62
CA GLY A 284 1.72 -10.79 2.34
C GLY A 284 0.90 -11.81 1.58
N LYS A 285 -0.39 -11.92 1.93
CA LYS A 285 -1.44 -12.64 1.20
C LYS A 285 -2.60 -11.70 0.87
N SER A 286 -3.25 -11.91 -0.28
CA SER A 286 -4.38 -11.10 -0.74
C SER A 286 -5.33 -11.88 -1.63
N SER A 287 -6.56 -11.37 -1.76
CA SER A 287 -7.52 -11.79 -2.80
C SER A 287 -7.13 -11.33 -4.22
N ASP A 288 -6.23 -10.35 -4.35
CA ASP A 288 -5.73 -9.83 -5.63
C ASP A 288 -4.22 -9.53 -5.57
N SER A 289 -3.50 -9.82 -6.66
CA SER A 289 -2.04 -9.69 -6.74
C SER A 289 -1.55 -8.26 -7.04
N THR A 290 -2.32 -7.47 -7.78
CA THR A 290 -1.96 -6.09 -8.15
C THR A 290 -2.09 -5.18 -6.94
N LEU A 291 -3.20 -5.30 -6.21
CA LEU A 291 -3.43 -4.70 -4.90
C LEU A 291 -2.30 -5.03 -3.91
N LEU A 292 -1.90 -6.31 -3.85
CA LEU A 292 -0.86 -6.76 -2.93
C LEU A 292 0.52 -6.17 -3.27
N ALA A 293 0.88 -6.12 -4.55
CA ALA A 293 2.14 -5.53 -4.99
C ALA A 293 2.20 -4.03 -4.64
N ASN A 294 1.18 -3.26 -5.05
CA ASN A 294 1.09 -1.82 -4.75
C ASN A 294 1.05 -1.53 -3.24
N CYS A 295 0.40 -2.39 -2.45
CA CYS A 295 0.38 -2.27 -0.99
C CYS A 295 1.77 -2.52 -0.39
N LEU A 296 2.43 -3.62 -0.74
CA LEU A 296 3.76 -3.96 -0.21
C LEU A 296 4.84 -2.95 -0.63
N ASP A 297 4.74 -2.36 -1.83
CA ASP A 297 5.66 -1.30 -2.27
C ASP A 297 5.45 -0.01 -1.46
N GLY A 298 4.20 0.38 -1.19
CA GLY A 298 3.87 1.50 -0.30
C GLY A 298 4.32 1.28 1.15
N LEU A 299 4.19 0.06 1.67
CA LEU A 299 4.70 -0.30 3.00
C LEU A 299 6.23 -0.32 3.05
N ARG A 300 6.90 -0.77 1.98
CA ARG A 300 8.37 -0.70 1.88
C ARG A 300 8.87 0.74 1.89
N ALA A 301 8.20 1.64 1.16
CA ALA A 301 8.51 3.07 1.16
C ALA A 301 8.32 3.71 2.55
N ALA A 302 7.25 3.33 3.27
CA ALA A 302 7.03 3.80 4.64
C ALA A 302 8.13 3.30 5.61
N LEU A 303 8.56 2.03 5.50
CA LEU A 303 9.67 1.51 6.31
C LEU A 303 11.03 2.11 5.94
N GLN A 304 11.20 2.64 4.71
CA GLN A 304 12.41 3.38 4.30
C GLN A 304 12.47 4.82 4.86
N GLN A 305 11.40 5.29 5.51
CA GLN A 305 11.36 6.57 6.22
C GLN A 305 11.60 6.43 7.74
N LEU A 306 11.74 5.20 8.25
CA LEU A 306 12.19 4.93 9.61
C LEU A 306 13.72 5.03 9.73
N PRO A 307 14.25 5.45 10.89
CA PRO A 307 15.67 5.32 11.23
C PRO A 307 16.06 3.87 11.55
#